data_AF-A0A954FAW9-F1
#
_entry.id   AF-A0A954FAW9-F1
#
_cell.length_a   1.000
_cell.length_b   1.000
_cell.length_c   1.000
_cell.angle_alpha   90.00
_cell.angle_beta   90.00
_cell.angle_gamma   90.00
#
_symmetry.space_group_name_H-M   'P 1'
#
loop_
_entity.id
_entity.type
_entity.pdbx_description
1 polymer ?
#
loop_
_entity_poly.entity_id
_entity_poly.type
_entity_poly.pdbx_seq_one_letter_code
_entity_poly.pdbx_strand_id
1 'polypeptide(L)'
;MRKLLAFSLILSLLAGCQSKQDSVPEKSPDQQQSQKQPNFPIPVAATVGMVADLVKNVGREYVAVTQIMGSGVDPHMHKASRDDVQTIMNSDMVFYSGLMLEGKMADTLIKVARSKPVFAVTELIDPKTLLEPDDFNGHYDPHVWMDVATWSLCVDAVKDALSQFDPKHAAIYQKNADEYKQQLATLHEYGLKTIKSIPEDSRILITSHDAFNYFGRTYGLEVLGVQGISTESEAGLKRINELVDLLVSKNVKAVFVESSVSKKNITALIDGAKAQGHEIVIGGELFSDAMGEAGSYEGSYIGMLDHNFTTVARALGGTAPEKGMQDKLSP
;
A
#
# COMPACT_ATOMS: atom_id res chain seq x y z
N MET A 1 106.73 -20.23 33.72
CA MET A 1 107.27 -21.11 32.66
C MET A 1 106.14 -21.46 31.69
N ARG A 2 106.32 -21.12 30.39
CA ARG A 2 105.81 -21.74 29.14
C ARG A 2 104.58 -22.67 29.30
N LYS A 3 103.45 -22.55 28.58
CA LYS A 3 103.19 -22.35 27.14
C LYS A 3 101.73 -21.84 26.98
N LEU A 4 101.40 -20.82 26.18
CA LEU A 4 101.23 -20.85 24.71
C LEU A 4 100.27 -21.94 24.20
N LEU A 5 99.03 -21.53 23.88
CA LEU A 5 98.31 -21.97 22.69
C LEU A 5 97.34 -20.86 22.28
N ALA A 6 97.59 -20.37 21.07
CA ALA A 6 96.82 -19.37 20.34
C ALA A 6 96.16 -20.07 19.14
N PHE A 7 95.35 -19.28 18.41
CA PHE A 7 94.60 -19.55 17.16
C PHE A 7 93.22 -20.22 17.32
N SER A 8 92.14 -19.79 16.67
CA SER A 8 91.79 -18.61 15.87
C SER A 8 90.35 -18.82 15.38
N LEU A 9 89.43 -17.83 15.47
CA LEU A 9 88.54 -17.43 14.35
C LEU A 9 87.75 -16.12 14.66
N ILE A 10 88.42 -15.02 14.35
CA ILE A 10 88.04 -13.81 13.58
C ILE A 10 86.55 -13.45 13.29
N LEU A 11 86.25 -12.16 13.60
CA LEU A 11 85.31 -11.15 13.03
C LEU A 11 83.78 -11.37 13.14
N SER A 12 82.93 -10.38 13.42
CA SER A 12 83.06 -8.91 13.29
C SER A 12 81.98 -8.22 14.14
N LEU A 13 82.38 -7.14 14.82
CA LEU A 13 81.49 -6.15 15.43
C LEU A 13 80.93 -5.22 14.35
N LEU A 14 79.60 -5.03 14.33
CA LEU A 14 78.99 -3.77 13.91
C LEU A 14 77.89 -3.43 14.91
N ALA A 15 78.21 -2.49 15.80
CA ALA A 15 77.23 -1.76 16.59
C ALA A 15 76.49 -0.80 15.64
N GLY A 16 75.22 -1.08 15.39
CA GLY A 16 74.29 -0.14 14.76
C GLY A 16 73.29 0.34 15.81
N CYS A 17 73.39 1.61 16.21
CA CYS A 17 72.28 2.32 16.84
C CYS A 17 71.17 2.48 15.81
N GLN A 18 69.96 2.00 16.10
CA GLN A 18 68.78 2.40 15.34
C GLN A 18 67.59 2.60 16.28
N SER A 19 67.01 3.78 16.12
CA SER A 19 65.91 4.39 16.86
C SER A 19 64.69 3.47 16.99
N LYS A 20 64.12 3.41 18.20
CA LYS A 20 62.74 2.98 18.45
C LYS A 20 61.80 3.79 17.53
N GLN A 21 61.29 3.15 16.49
CA GLN A 21 60.07 3.57 15.83
C GLN A 21 58.92 2.87 16.54
N ASP A 22 57.99 3.66 17.05
CA ASP A 22 56.71 3.20 17.55
C ASP A 22 55.97 2.48 16.42
N SER A 23 55.84 1.16 16.55
CA SER A 23 55.00 0.35 15.67
C SER A 23 53.54 0.66 15.99
N VAL A 24 52.89 1.39 15.09
CA VAL A 24 51.42 1.47 14.99
C VAL A 24 50.88 0.03 14.89
N PRO A 25 49.88 -0.39 15.68
CA PRO A 25 49.29 -1.70 15.51
C PRO A 25 48.59 -1.77 14.16
N GLU A 26 49.04 -2.70 13.34
CA GLU A 26 48.43 -3.10 12.08
C GLU A 26 46.96 -3.49 12.35
N LYS A 27 46.01 -2.75 11.78
CA LYS A 27 44.59 -3.11 11.87
C LYS A 27 44.37 -4.43 11.14
N SER A 28 43.88 -5.43 11.87
CA SER A 28 43.45 -6.72 11.31
C SER A 28 42.44 -6.51 10.18
N PRO A 29 42.65 -7.09 8.98
CA PRO A 29 41.65 -7.13 7.93
C PRO A 29 40.76 -8.36 8.14
N ASP A 30 39.76 -8.25 9.02
CA ASP A 30 38.50 -9.00 8.90
C ASP A 30 37.58 -8.72 10.09
N GLN A 31 36.81 -7.64 9.96
CA GLN A 31 35.46 -7.58 10.52
C GLN A 31 34.53 -7.04 9.43
N GLN A 32 34.47 -7.76 8.30
CA GLN A 32 33.23 -7.74 7.54
C GLN A 32 32.19 -8.41 8.42
N GLN A 33 31.27 -7.61 8.99
CA GLN A 33 30.01 -8.13 9.51
C GLN A 33 29.42 -9.01 8.41
N SER A 34 29.40 -10.32 8.65
CA SER A 34 28.65 -11.27 7.83
C SER A 34 27.18 -10.86 7.92
N GLN A 35 26.75 -9.99 7.00
CA GLN A 35 25.34 -9.79 6.73
C GLN A 35 24.83 -11.15 6.26
N LYS A 36 24.13 -11.84 7.16
CA LYS A 36 23.47 -13.11 6.88
C LYS A 36 22.63 -12.89 5.63
N GLN A 37 23.01 -13.52 4.52
CA GLN A 37 22.28 -13.33 3.28
C GLN A 37 20.84 -13.80 3.48
N PRO A 38 19.84 -13.03 3.03
CA PRO A 38 18.47 -13.45 3.11
C PRO A 38 18.29 -14.77 2.35
N ASN A 39 17.50 -15.68 2.91
CA ASN A 39 17.05 -16.84 2.17
C ASN A 39 15.94 -16.40 1.23
N PHE A 40 16.05 -16.77 -0.05
CA PHE A 40 15.02 -16.48 -1.03
C PHE A 40 14.03 -17.65 -1.14
N PRO A 41 12.74 -17.37 -1.42
CA PRO A 41 12.14 -16.02 -1.45
C PRO A 41 12.05 -15.41 -0.04
N ILE A 42 12.26 -14.10 0.09
CA ILE A 42 12.17 -13.35 1.35
C ILE A 42 10.72 -13.42 1.85
N PRO A 43 10.44 -14.00 3.02
CA PRO A 43 9.08 -14.01 3.57
C PRO A 43 8.64 -12.59 3.94
N VAL A 44 7.56 -12.11 3.33
CA VAL A 44 7.02 -10.77 3.58
C VAL A 44 5.57 -10.86 4.00
N ALA A 45 5.19 -10.17 5.08
CA ALA A 45 3.79 -9.96 5.42
C ALA A 45 3.33 -8.60 4.90
N ALA A 46 2.14 -8.55 4.30
CA ALA A 46 1.49 -7.32 3.86
C ALA A 46 0.07 -7.25 4.44
N THR A 47 -0.38 -6.08 4.91
CA THR A 47 -1.71 -5.94 5.52
C THR A 47 -2.84 -6.13 4.50
N VAL A 48 -3.18 -5.07 3.76
CA VAL A 48 -4.23 -5.08 2.73
C VAL A 48 -3.72 -5.61 1.39
N GLY A 49 -4.66 -6.07 0.56
CA GLY A 49 -4.35 -6.60 -0.76
C GLY A 49 -3.58 -5.63 -1.66
N MET A 50 -3.88 -4.34 -1.60
CA MET A 50 -3.24 -3.31 -2.41
C MET A 50 -1.74 -3.19 -2.08
N VAL A 51 -1.38 -3.25 -0.79
CA VAL A 51 0.01 -3.28 -0.32
C VAL A 51 0.67 -4.59 -0.73
N ALA A 52 -0.03 -5.72 -0.61
CA ALA A 52 0.50 -7.01 -1.04
C ALA A 52 0.80 -7.04 -2.55
N ASP A 53 -0.04 -6.42 -3.38
CA ASP A 53 0.16 -6.32 -4.83
C ASP A 53 1.38 -5.44 -5.19
N LEU A 54 1.59 -4.32 -4.49
CA LEU A 54 2.82 -3.51 -4.64
C LEU A 54 4.07 -4.36 -4.41
N VAL A 55 4.13 -5.06 -3.27
CA VAL A 55 5.29 -5.88 -2.88
C VAL A 55 5.51 -7.02 -3.87
N LYS A 56 4.44 -7.70 -4.32
CA LYS A 56 4.55 -8.77 -5.32
C LYS A 56 5.11 -8.26 -6.64
N ASN A 57 4.64 -7.11 -7.13
CA ASN A 57 5.09 -6.57 -8.41
C ASN A 57 6.54 -6.06 -8.40
N VAL A 58 6.98 -5.49 -7.28
CA VAL A 58 8.37 -5.01 -7.11
C VAL A 58 9.33 -6.16 -6.81
N GLY A 59 8.99 -7.03 -5.85
CA GLY A 59 9.87 -8.09 -5.38
C GLY A 59 9.88 -9.35 -6.25
N ARG A 60 8.78 -9.66 -6.95
CA ARG A 60 8.60 -10.84 -7.82
C ARG A 60 9.13 -12.13 -7.18
N GLU A 61 9.97 -12.90 -7.86
CA GLU A 61 10.52 -14.18 -7.40
C GLU A 61 11.40 -14.07 -6.14
N TYR A 62 11.83 -12.87 -5.75
CA TYR A 62 12.66 -12.64 -4.58
C TYR A 62 11.88 -12.51 -3.28
N VAL A 63 10.55 -12.42 -3.33
CA VAL A 63 9.69 -12.27 -2.16
C VAL A 63 8.58 -13.31 -2.15
N ALA A 64 8.23 -13.78 -0.95
CA ALA A 64 7.07 -14.61 -0.69
C ALA A 64 6.09 -13.80 0.15
N VAL A 65 5.15 -13.13 -0.53
CA VAL A 65 4.21 -12.21 0.11
C VAL A 65 2.99 -12.97 0.64
N THR A 66 2.75 -12.85 1.94
CA THR A 66 1.51 -13.29 2.61
C THR A 66 0.66 -12.07 2.93
N GLN A 67 -0.54 -12.02 2.36
CA GLN A 67 -1.55 -10.98 2.62
C GLN A 67 -2.32 -11.35 3.89
N ILE A 68 -2.46 -10.39 4.82
CA ILE A 68 -3.14 -10.59 6.11
C ILE A 68 -4.65 -10.40 5.94
N MET A 69 -5.07 -9.34 5.25
CA MET A 69 -6.48 -8.98 5.05
C MET A 69 -6.88 -9.31 3.62
N GLY A 70 -7.64 -10.39 3.46
CA GLY A 70 -8.11 -10.93 2.17
C GLY A 70 -9.24 -10.12 1.51
N SER A 71 -9.84 -10.72 0.48
CA SER A 71 -11.06 -10.23 -0.17
C SER A 71 -12.19 -10.00 0.85
N GLY A 72 -12.90 -8.88 0.72
CA GLY A 72 -14.01 -8.48 1.60
C GLY A 72 -13.63 -8.13 3.06
N VAL A 73 -12.35 -8.09 3.43
CA VAL A 73 -11.92 -7.75 4.79
C VAL A 73 -11.75 -6.23 4.95
N ASP A 74 -12.49 -5.66 5.90
CA ASP A 74 -12.38 -4.25 6.29
C ASP A 74 -11.16 -4.02 7.22
N PRO A 75 -10.15 -3.23 6.81
CA PRO A 75 -8.93 -2.99 7.57
C PRO A 75 -9.15 -2.08 8.79
N HIS A 76 -10.14 -1.18 8.78
CA HIS A 76 -10.44 -0.30 9.91
C HIS A 76 -10.96 -1.12 11.10
N MET A 77 -11.69 -2.20 10.80
CA MET A 77 -12.27 -3.08 11.81
C MET A 77 -11.39 -4.29 12.17
N HIS A 78 -10.36 -4.58 11.38
CA HIS A 78 -9.55 -5.78 11.53
C HIS A 78 -8.66 -5.74 12.78
N LYS A 79 -8.88 -6.70 13.68
CA LYS A 79 -8.00 -6.95 14.83
C LYS A 79 -7.10 -8.13 14.49
N ALA A 80 -5.79 -7.94 14.68
CA ALA A 80 -4.81 -8.99 14.43
C ALA A 80 -5.18 -10.29 15.16
N SER A 81 -5.47 -11.33 14.39
CA SER A 81 -5.74 -12.67 14.87
C SER A 81 -4.43 -13.34 15.37
N ARG A 82 -4.55 -14.52 16.00
CA ARG A 82 -3.36 -15.29 16.37
C ARG A 82 -2.54 -15.71 15.14
N ASP A 83 -3.22 -16.07 14.07
CA ASP A 83 -2.58 -16.50 12.82
C ASP A 83 -1.93 -15.32 12.10
N ASP A 84 -2.53 -14.13 12.19
CA ASP A 84 -1.93 -12.89 11.66
C ASP A 84 -0.64 -12.57 12.40
N VAL A 85 -0.67 -12.61 13.73
CA VAL A 85 0.53 -12.38 14.55
C VAL A 85 1.59 -13.42 14.23
N GLN A 86 1.23 -14.69 14.08
CA GLN A 86 2.18 -15.74 13.69
C GLN A 86 2.77 -15.50 12.31
N THR A 87 1.96 -15.09 11.34
CA THR A 87 2.39 -14.73 9.98
C THR A 87 3.38 -13.57 10.01
N ILE A 88 3.04 -12.49 10.72
CA ILE A 88 3.91 -11.33 10.93
C ILE A 88 5.22 -11.77 11.60
N MET A 89 5.16 -12.58 12.65
CA MET A 89 6.35 -13.04 13.38
C MET A 89 7.24 -13.96 12.55
N ASN A 90 6.70 -14.72 11.60
CA ASN A 90 7.46 -15.59 10.69
C ASN A 90 8.00 -14.87 9.45
N SER A 91 7.50 -13.67 9.14
CA SER A 91 8.03 -12.85 8.04
C SER A 91 9.37 -12.18 8.39
N ASP A 92 10.21 -11.93 7.40
CA ASP A 92 11.43 -11.15 7.56
C ASP A 92 11.16 -9.64 7.49
N MET A 93 10.11 -9.23 6.76
CA MET A 93 9.68 -7.83 6.63
C MET A 93 8.15 -7.72 6.65
N VAL A 94 7.64 -6.59 7.13
CA VAL A 94 6.21 -6.27 7.12
C VAL A 94 5.98 -4.97 6.35
N PHE A 95 5.01 -4.96 5.44
CA PHE A 95 4.50 -3.76 4.79
C PHE A 95 3.05 -3.51 5.18
N TYR A 96 2.70 -2.26 5.42
CA TYR A 96 1.33 -1.85 5.71
C TYR A 96 1.01 -0.54 5.00
N SER A 97 -0.25 -0.13 4.97
CA SER A 97 -0.65 1.10 4.29
C SER A 97 -0.07 2.32 5.02
N GLY A 98 -0.40 2.45 6.30
CA GLY A 98 -0.13 3.67 7.07
C GLY A 98 -1.37 4.57 7.16
N LEU A 99 -1.15 5.84 7.51
CA LEU A 99 -2.22 6.85 7.63
C LEU A 99 -3.40 6.43 8.53
N MET A 100 -3.14 5.64 9.56
CA MET A 100 -4.14 5.10 10.50
C MET A 100 -5.16 4.12 9.91
N LEU A 101 -4.97 3.63 8.67
CA LEU A 101 -5.86 2.63 8.08
C LEU A 101 -6.03 1.40 8.97
N GLU A 102 -4.91 0.77 9.36
CA GLU A 102 -4.92 -0.40 10.22
C GLU A 102 -4.97 -0.01 11.71
N GLY A 103 -5.85 0.93 12.08
CA GLY A 103 -5.91 1.54 13.40
C GLY A 103 -5.93 0.53 14.56
N LYS A 104 -6.66 -0.57 14.41
CA LYS A 104 -6.74 -1.65 15.42
C LYS A 104 -5.55 -2.61 15.43
N MET A 105 -4.64 -2.51 14.46
CA MET A 105 -3.37 -3.23 14.42
C MET A 105 -2.16 -2.35 14.79
N ALA A 106 -2.34 -1.04 14.96
CA ALA A 106 -1.24 -0.10 15.20
C ALA A 106 -0.32 -0.55 16.36
N ASP A 107 -0.89 -0.94 17.50
CA ASP A 107 -0.14 -1.45 18.65
C ASP A 107 0.69 -2.71 18.33
N THR A 108 0.13 -3.62 17.51
CA THR A 108 0.80 -4.84 17.09
C THR A 108 1.98 -4.50 16.17
N LEU A 109 1.76 -3.63 15.18
CA LEU A 109 2.79 -3.19 14.25
C LEU A 109 3.94 -2.46 14.96
N ILE A 110 3.62 -1.56 15.91
CA ILE A 110 4.61 -0.86 16.75
C ILE A 110 5.45 -1.83 17.58
N LYS A 111 4.83 -2.87 18.16
CA LYS A 111 5.56 -3.89 18.94
C LYS A 111 6.50 -4.70 18.05
N VAL A 112 6.03 -5.10 16.87
CA VAL A 112 6.80 -5.88 15.90
C VAL A 112 7.99 -5.09 15.36
N ALA A 113 7.81 -3.80 15.07
CA ALA A 113 8.85 -2.89 14.58
C ALA A 113 10.08 -2.78 15.50
N ARG A 114 9.96 -3.16 16.78
CA ARG A 114 11.10 -3.23 17.73
C ARG A 114 12.08 -4.35 17.42
N SER A 115 11.67 -5.32 16.60
CA SER A 115 12.41 -6.57 16.38
C SER A 115 12.65 -6.92 14.92
N LYS A 116 11.90 -6.31 14.00
CA LYS A 116 12.06 -6.53 12.55
C LYS A 116 11.64 -5.30 11.75
N PRO A 117 12.06 -5.20 10.48
CA PRO A 117 11.64 -4.13 9.59
C PRO A 117 10.12 -4.11 9.35
N VAL A 118 9.49 -2.96 9.57
CA VAL A 118 8.06 -2.70 9.35
C VAL A 118 7.94 -1.35 8.64
N PHE A 119 7.30 -1.31 7.47
CA PHE A 119 7.29 -0.14 6.58
C PHE A 119 5.87 0.27 6.20
N ALA A 120 5.55 1.54 6.33
CA ALA A 120 4.33 2.12 5.78
C ALA A 120 4.60 2.50 4.32
N VAL A 121 3.87 1.95 3.36
CA VAL A 121 4.12 2.26 1.94
C VAL A 121 3.80 3.71 1.57
N THR A 122 3.00 4.38 2.39
CA THR A 122 2.62 5.79 2.21
C THR A 122 3.65 6.79 2.74
N GLU A 123 4.75 6.32 3.34
CA GLU A 123 5.72 7.20 4.04
C GLU A 123 6.41 8.23 3.15
N LEU A 124 6.50 7.97 1.84
CA LEU A 124 7.13 8.86 0.87
C LEU A 124 6.15 9.85 0.22
N ILE A 125 4.86 9.79 0.55
CA ILE A 125 3.86 10.76 0.05
C ILE A 125 4.06 12.08 0.77
N ASP A 126 4.13 13.20 0.03
CA ASP A 126 4.19 14.54 0.62
C ASP A 126 2.91 14.80 1.42
N PRO A 127 2.99 15.03 2.75
CA PRO A 127 1.81 15.26 3.58
C PRO A 127 0.93 16.41 3.09
N LYS A 128 1.48 17.39 2.37
CA LYS A 128 0.71 18.50 1.78
C LYS A 128 -0.25 18.07 0.66
N THR A 129 -0.04 16.88 0.11
CA THR A 129 -0.88 16.30 -0.94
C THR A 129 -1.93 15.35 -0.38
N LEU A 130 -1.87 15.04 0.92
CA LEU A 130 -2.87 14.22 1.60
C LEU A 130 -4.12 15.04 1.88
N LEU A 131 -5.27 14.37 1.87
CA LEU A 131 -6.54 14.95 2.29
C LEU A 131 -6.68 14.84 3.79
N GLU A 132 -7.11 15.90 4.44
CA GLU A 132 -7.39 15.97 5.87
C GLU A 132 -8.86 16.39 6.06
N PRO A 133 -9.81 15.44 6.04
CA PRO A 133 -11.22 15.80 6.15
C PRO A 133 -11.56 16.23 7.58
N ASP A 134 -12.46 17.21 7.69
CA ASP A 134 -12.79 17.88 8.95
C ASP A 134 -13.29 16.90 10.05
N ASP A 135 -13.93 15.80 9.64
CA ASP A 135 -14.51 14.80 10.53
C ASP A 135 -13.52 13.71 10.97
N PHE A 136 -12.28 13.72 10.45
CA PHE A 136 -11.24 12.75 10.78
C PHE A 136 -10.18 13.27 11.77
N ASN A 137 -10.55 14.25 12.60
CA ASN A 137 -9.82 14.66 13.81
C ASN A 137 -8.32 14.93 13.64
N GLY A 138 -7.92 15.57 12.54
CA GLY A 138 -6.51 15.89 12.28
C GLY A 138 -5.68 14.70 11.77
N HIS A 139 -6.35 13.64 11.34
CA HIS A 139 -5.73 12.54 10.60
C HIS A 139 -6.00 12.70 9.10
N TYR A 140 -5.09 12.15 8.30
CA TYR A 140 -5.25 12.12 6.86
C TYR A 140 -6.16 10.98 6.43
N ASP A 141 -6.92 11.19 5.37
CA ASP A 141 -7.65 10.13 4.67
C ASP A 141 -6.64 9.05 4.20
N PRO A 142 -6.81 7.77 4.61
CA PRO A 142 -5.88 6.70 4.29
C PRO A 142 -6.05 6.10 2.89
N HIS A 143 -7.13 6.40 2.17
CA HIS A 143 -7.52 5.71 0.93
C HIS A 143 -6.77 6.23 -0.31
N VAL A 144 -5.47 6.49 -0.16
CA VAL A 144 -4.60 7.08 -1.20
C VAL A 144 -4.48 6.21 -2.46
N TRP A 145 -4.76 4.90 -2.36
CA TRP A 145 -4.75 3.99 -3.51
C TRP A 145 -5.86 4.30 -4.52
N MET A 146 -6.84 5.12 -4.16
CA MET A 146 -7.85 5.60 -5.10
C MET A 146 -7.34 6.65 -6.08
N ASP A 147 -6.19 7.27 -5.81
CA ASP A 147 -5.46 8.11 -6.75
C ASP A 147 -4.25 7.32 -7.27
N VAL A 148 -4.37 6.78 -8.49
CA VAL A 148 -3.36 5.89 -9.08
C VAL A 148 -2.00 6.58 -9.23
N ALA A 149 -1.97 7.90 -9.48
CA ALA A 149 -0.73 8.65 -9.61
C ALA A 149 -0.04 8.82 -8.26
N THR A 150 -0.81 9.13 -7.21
CA THR A 150 -0.30 9.20 -5.84
C THR A 150 0.15 7.81 -5.34
N TRP A 151 -0.64 6.76 -5.58
CA TRP A 151 -0.29 5.38 -5.21
C TRP A 151 0.96 4.86 -5.91
N SER A 152 1.27 5.37 -7.11
CA SER A 152 2.52 5.06 -7.81
C SER A 152 3.77 5.44 -7.01
N LEU A 153 3.68 6.41 -6.10
CA LEU A 153 4.78 6.79 -5.19
C LEU A 153 5.07 5.70 -4.15
N CYS A 154 4.04 4.95 -3.72
CA CYS A 154 4.19 3.84 -2.78
C CYS A 154 5.05 2.70 -3.35
N VAL A 155 5.15 2.60 -4.68
CA VAL A 155 6.07 1.65 -5.35
C VAL A 155 7.52 1.96 -4.98
N ASP A 156 7.88 3.24 -4.89
CA ASP A 156 9.25 3.65 -4.55
C ASP A 156 9.59 3.28 -3.10
N ALA A 157 8.66 3.43 -2.16
CA ALA A 157 8.83 3.04 -0.75
C ALA A 157 9.12 1.53 -0.62
N VAL A 158 8.34 0.70 -1.33
CA VAL A 158 8.56 -0.75 -1.38
C VAL A 158 9.92 -1.09 -2.01
N LYS A 159 10.26 -0.45 -3.13
CA LYS A 159 11.54 -0.65 -3.82
C LYS A 159 12.72 -0.25 -2.94
N ASP A 160 12.63 0.86 -2.20
CA ASP A 160 13.70 1.32 -1.30
C ASP A 160 13.87 0.37 -0.13
N ALA A 161 12.78 -0.05 0.51
CA ALA A 161 12.82 -1.02 1.60
C ALA A 161 13.42 -2.37 1.17
N LEU A 162 12.99 -2.92 0.03
CA LEU A 162 13.55 -4.17 -0.49
C LEU A 162 15.03 -4.01 -0.89
N SER A 163 15.41 -2.89 -1.50
CA SER A 163 16.81 -2.61 -1.89
C SER A 163 17.71 -2.42 -0.68
N GLN A 164 17.20 -1.84 0.40
CA GLN A 164 17.95 -1.72 1.65
C GLN A 164 18.14 -3.07 2.33
N PHE A 165 17.11 -3.92 2.31
CA PHE A 165 17.16 -5.25 2.91
C PHE A 165 18.00 -6.25 2.09
N ASP A 166 17.93 -6.16 0.77
CA ASP A 166 18.70 -6.98 -0.17
C ASP A 166 19.41 -6.12 -1.25
N PRO A 167 20.56 -5.52 -0.91
CA PRO A 167 21.29 -4.64 -1.82
C PRO A 167 21.79 -5.32 -3.10
N LYS A 168 21.90 -6.66 -3.10
CA LYS A 168 22.41 -7.41 -4.27
C LYS A 168 21.42 -7.41 -5.44
N HIS A 169 20.13 -7.36 -5.14
CA HIS A 169 19.07 -7.36 -6.15
C HIS A 169 18.40 -5.98 -6.32
N ALA A 170 18.96 -4.92 -5.73
CA ALA A 170 18.44 -3.55 -5.82
C ALA A 170 18.15 -3.09 -7.27
N ALA A 171 19.05 -3.40 -8.22
CA ALA A 171 18.84 -3.06 -9.63
C ALA A 171 17.62 -3.79 -10.26
N ILE A 172 17.30 -5.00 -9.78
CA ILE A 172 16.12 -5.76 -10.21
C ILE A 172 14.86 -5.14 -9.62
N TYR A 173 14.86 -4.78 -8.34
CA TYR A 173 13.72 -4.10 -7.71
C TYR A 173 13.43 -2.76 -8.38
N GLN A 174 14.46 -1.98 -8.73
CA GLN A 174 14.31 -0.75 -9.50
C GLN A 174 13.65 -1.02 -10.86
N LYS A 175 14.17 -1.99 -11.62
CA LYS A 175 13.59 -2.36 -12.93
C LYS A 175 12.12 -2.79 -12.81
N ASN A 176 11.80 -3.63 -11.83
CA ASN A 176 10.44 -4.11 -11.59
C ASN A 176 9.50 -2.97 -11.19
N ALA A 177 9.98 -2.06 -10.34
CA ALA A 177 9.25 -0.85 -9.96
C ALA A 177 8.94 0.03 -11.18
N ASP A 178 9.94 0.29 -12.04
CA ASP A 178 9.75 1.09 -13.25
C ASP A 178 8.72 0.46 -14.21
N GLU A 179 8.77 -0.86 -14.40
CA GLU A 179 7.81 -1.61 -15.21
C GLU A 179 6.39 -1.54 -14.63
N TYR A 180 6.24 -1.64 -13.31
CA TYR A 180 4.93 -1.57 -12.66
C TYR A 180 4.37 -0.14 -12.68
N LYS A 181 5.20 0.88 -12.45
CA LYS A 181 4.79 2.30 -12.54
C LYS A 181 4.28 2.66 -13.93
N GLN A 182 4.82 2.07 -15.01
CA GLN A 182 4.29 2.25 -16.37
C GLN A 182 2.88 1.66 -16.54
N GLN A 183 2.60 0.51 -15.90
CA GLN A 183 1.26 -0.07 -15.89
C GLN A 183 0.29 0.82 -15.10
N LEU A 184 0.73 1.36 -13.96
CA LEU A 184 -0.06 2.32 -13.17
C LEU A 184 -0.35 3.60 -13.96
N ALA A 185 0.63 4.12 -14.71
CA ALA A 185 0.41 5.29 -15.57
C ALA A 185 -0.66 4.99 -16.65
N THR A 186 -0.65 3.79 -17.23
CA THR A 186 -1.66 3.36 -18.21
C THR A 186 -3.06 3.29 -17.56
N LEU A 187 -3.14 2.71 -16.36
CA LEU A 187 -4.38 2.65 -15.57
C LEU A 187 -4.89 4.05 -15.20
N HIS A 188 -3.99 4.96 -14.82
CA HIS A 188 -4.34 6.34 -14.48
C HIS A 188 -4.96 7.07 -15.68
N GLU A 189 -4.34 6.97 -16.86
CA GLU A 189 -4.87 7.55 -18.09
C GLU A 189 -6.22 6.94 -18.49
N TYR A 190 -6.39 5.62 -18.30
CA TYR A 190 -7.68 4.98 -18.48
C TYR A 190 -8.73 5.58 -17.54
N GLY A 191 -8.44 5.71 -16.24
CA GLY A 191 -9.34 6.32 -15.27
C GLY A 191 -9.73 7.75 -15.63
N LEU A 192 -8.76 8.60 -15.99
CA LEU A 192 -9.00 9.98 -16.43
C LEU A 192 -9.94 10.04 -17.63
N LYS A 193 -9.68 9.24 -18.68
CA LYS A 193 -10.51 9.21 -19.88
C LYS A 193 -11.91 8.69 -19.61
N THR A 194 -12.01 7.60 -18.85
CA THR A 194 -13.25 6.88 -18.58
C THR A 194 -14.18 7.71 -17.70
N ILE A 195 -13.69 8.27 -16.60
CA ILE A 195 -14.52 9.10 -15.71
C ILE A 195 -14.90 10.44 -16.36
N LYS A 196 -14.01 11.07 -17.14
CA LYS A 196 -14.32 12.31 -17.87
C LYS A 196 -15.49 12.15 -18.85
N SER A 197 -15.76 10.93 -19.33
CA SER A 197 -16.89 10.67 -20.23
C SER A 197 -18.26 10.77 -19.56
N ILE A 198 -18.32 10.76 -18.22
CA ILE A 198 -19.55 10.93 -17.46
C ILE A 198 -20.06 12.38 -17.64
N PRO A 199 -21.36 12.59 -17.95
CA PRO A 199 -21.97 13.92 -18.00
C PRO A 199 -21.75 14.69 -16.69
N GLU A 200 -21.43 15.99 -16.75
CA GLU A 200 -21.05 16.78 -15.57
C GLU A 200 -22.10 16.73 -14.46
N ASP A 201 -23.39 16.83 -14.80
CA ASP A 201 -24.50 16.76 -13.83
C ASP A 201 -24.68 15.37 -13.20
N SER A 202 -24.05 14.33 -13.74
CA SER A 202 -24.06 12.96 -13.20
C SER A 202 -22.82 12.64 -12.37
N ARG A 203 -21.87 13.57 -12.19
CA ARG A 203 -20.57 13.32 -11.54
C ARG A 203 -20.64 13.33 -10.00
N ILE A 204 -21.64 12.65 -9.45
CA ILE A 204 -21.83 12.46 -8.01
C ILE A 204 -21.72 10.96 -7.73
N LEU A 205 -20.69 10.56 -6.98
CA LEU A 205 -20.41 9.19 -6.57
C LEU A 205 -20.80 9.01 -5.10
N ILE A 206 -21.80 8.16 -4.86
CA ILE A 206 -22.30 7.88 -3.50
C ILE A 206 -22.04 6.43 -3.16
N THR A 207 -21.28 6.21 -2.08
CA THR A 207 -20.73 4.92 -1.67
C THR A 207 -21.08 4.60 -0.22
N SER A 208 -20.76 3.38 0.24
CA SER A 208 -21.12 2.90 1.58
C SER A 208 -20.37 3.65 2.68
N HIS A 209 -19.09 3.97 2.46
CA HIS A 209 -18.31 4.83 3.33
C HIS A 209 -17.40 5.78 2.54
N ASP A 210 -16.73 6.70 3.24
CA ASP A 210 -15.97 7.78 2.62
C ASP A 210 -14.54 7.36 2.20
N ALA A 211 -14.48 6.37 1.30
CA ALA A 211 -13.24 5.75 0.83
C ALA A 211 -12.70 6.34 -0.48
N PHE A 212 -13.47 7.23 -1.13
CA PHE A 212 -13.25 7.61 -2.53
C PHE A 212 -12.87 9.09 -2.70
N ASN A 213 -12.54 9.83 -1.64
CA ASN A 213 -12.21 11.26 -1.76
C ASN A 213 -11.03 11.53 -2.72
N TYR A 214 -9.97 10.70 -2.66
CA TYR A 214 -8.85 10.78 -3.61
C TYR A 214 -9.29 10.45 -5.05
N PHE A 215 -10.23 9.51 -5.22
CA PHE A 215 -10.86 9.22 -6.52
C PHE A 215 -11.57 10.45 -7.06
N GLY A 216 -12.43 11.06 -6.24
CA GLY A 216 -13.20 12.25 -6.60
C GLY A 216 -12.32 13.42 -6.99
N ARG A 217 -11.32 13.73 -6.15
CA ARG A 217 -10.32 14.77 -6.39
C ARG A 217 -9.60 14.58 -7.72
N THR A 218 -9.16 13.36 -7.99
CA THR A 218 -8.27 13.07 -9.13
C THR A 218 -9.04 12.97 -10.45
N TYR A 219 -10.22 12.35 -10.42
CA TYR A 219 -10.99 12.03 -11.63
C TYR A 219 -12.18 12.96 -11.86
N GLY A 220 -12.44 13.90 -10.94
CA GLY A 220 -13.42 14.97 -11.11
C GLY A 220 -14.85 14.58 -10.76
N LEU A 221 -15.04 13.87 -9.64
CA LEU A 221 -16.34 13.51 -9.09
C LEU A 221 -16.55 14.19 -7.72
N GLU A 222 -17.77 14.62 -7.45
CA GLU A 222 -18.23 14.86 -6.08
C GLU A 222 -18.45 13.49 -5.41
N VAL A 223 -17.85 13.27 -4.25
CA VAL A 223 -17.89 11.98 -3.54
C VAL A 223 -18.59 12.16 -2.21
N LEU A 224 -19.49 11.22 -1.88
CA LEU A 224 -20.18 11.19 -0.60
C LEU A 224 -20.28 9.75 -0.08
N GLY A 225 -19.64 9.48 1.06
CA GLY A 225 -19.88 8.26 1.84
C GLY A 225 -21.11 8.35 2.74
N VAL A 226 -21.81 7.22 2.96
CA VAL A 226 -22.85 7.13 4.00
C VAL A 226 -22.23 7.15 5.39
N GLN A 227 -21.28 6.26 5.63
CA GLN A 227 -20.36 6.32 6.78
C GLN A 227 -19.21 7.30 6.48
N GLY A 228 -18.51 7.75 7.52
CA GLY A 228 -17.31 8.59 7.37
C GLY A 228 -16.10 7.79 6.88
N ILE A 229 -14.91 8.37 7.01
CA ILE A 229 -13.64 7.75 6.55
C ILE A 229 -13.39 6.40 7.22
N SER A 230 -13.64 6.30 8.52
CA SER A 230 -13.53 5.03 9.25
C SER A 230 -14.91 4.40 9.44
N THR A 231 -14.98 3.11 9.17
CA THR A 231 -16.17 2.27 9.38
C THR A 231 -16.36 1.85 10.85
N GLU A 232 -15.49 2.29 11.77
CA GLU A 232 -15.62 2.02 13.19
C GLU A 232 -16.94 2.53 13.80
N SER A 233 -17.49 3.61 13.21
CA SER A 233 -18.73 4.22 13.64
C SER A 233 -19.80 4.15 12.54
N GLU A 234 -20.99 3.70 12.92
CA GLU A 234 -22.13 3.65 12.01
C GLU A 234 -22.67 5.06 11.69
N ALA A 235 -23.27 5.18 10.50
CA ALA A 235 -23.94 6.41 10.09
C ALA A 235 -25.17 6.68 10.98
N GLY A 236 -25.22 7.88 11.55
CA GLY A 236 -26.40 8.32 12.32
C GLY A 236 -27.60 8.58 11.42
N LEU A 237 -28.81 8.44 11.97
CA LEU A 237 -30.07 8.69 11.23
C LEU A 237 -30.13 10.09 10.58
N LYS A 238 -29.55 11.10 11.25
CA LYS A 238 -29.46 12.45 10.71
C LYS A 238 -28.72 12.49 9.37
N ARG A 239 -27.55 11.83 9.30
CA ARG A 239 -26.73 11.75 8.09
C ARG A 239 -27.45 11.01 6.96
N ILE A 240 -28.15 9.92 7.29
CA ILE A 240 -28.97 9.18 6.31
C ILE A 240 -30.04 10.11 5.72
N ASN A 241 -30.77 10.86 6.54
CA ASN A 241 -31.79 11.78 6.03
C ASN A 241 -31.20 12.93 5.20
N GLU A 242 -30.07 13.51 5.64
CA GLU A 242 -29.36 14.55 4.86
C GLU A 242 -28.95 14.04 3.47
N LEU A 243 -28.48 12.78 3.39
CA LEU A 243 -28.13 12.15 2.12
C LEU A 243 -29.37 11.84 1.27
N VAL A 244 -30.48 11.40 1.86
CA VAL A 244 -31.74 11.20 1.13
C VAL A 244 -32.20 12.51 0.47
N ASP A 245 -32.20 13.62 1.22
CA ASP A 245 -32.60 14.92 0.69
C ASP A 245 -31.65 15.40 -0.43
N LEU A 246 -30.35 15.11 -0.30
CA LEU A 246 -29.36 15.38 -1.33
C LEU A 246 -29.63 14.54 -2.59
N LEU A 247 -29.86 13.24 -2.45
CA LEU A 247 -30.16 12.32 -3.55
C LEU A 247 -31.34 12.80 -4.38
N VAL A 248 -32.42 13.21 -3.71
CA VAL A 248 -33.64 13.73 -4.35
C VAL A 248 -33.38 15.08 -5.03
N SER A 249 -32.77 16.03 -4.31
CA SER A 249 -32.55 17.38 -4.82
C SER A 249 -31.57 17.44 -5.99
N LYS A 250 -30.56 16.57 -6.00
CA LYS A 250 -29.57 16.45 -7.07
C LYS A 250 -29.98 15.47 -8.18
N ASN A 251 -31.16 14.84 -8.06
CA ASN A 251 -31.66 13.85 -9.01
C ASN A 251 -30.65 12.72 -9.28
N VAL A 252 -29.98 12.24 -8.23
CA VAL A 252 -28.97 11.19 -8.33
C VAL A 252 -29.63 9.88 -8.76
N LYS A 253 -29.08 9.24 -9.80
CA LYS A 253 -29.71 8.05 -10.39
C LYS A 253 -29.17 6.73 -9.86
N ALA A 254 -27.93 6.73 -9.37
CA ALA A 254 -27.24 5.53 -8.93
C ALA A 254 -26.46 5.76 -7.63
N VAL A 255 -26.45 4.72 -6.79
CA VAL A 255 -25.61 4.60 -5.60
C VAL A 255 -24.84 3.29 -5.67
N PHE A 256 -23.73 3.18 -4.94
CA PHE A 256 -22.83 2.04 -5.06
C PHE A 256 -22.67 1.34 -3.71
N VAL A 257 -22.70 0.01 -3.74
CA VAL A 257 -22.34 -0.83 -2.59
C VAL A 257 -20.86 -1.16 -2.66
N GLU A 258 -20.30 -1.67 -1.56
CA GLU A 258 -18.88 -1.99 -1.47
C GLU A 258 -18.65 -3.43 -1.00
N SER A 259 -17.53 -4.02 -1.40
CA SER A 259 -17.18 -5.40 -1.08
C SER A 259 -16.83 -5.64 0.40
N SER A 260 -16.31 -4.63 1.10
CA SER A 260 -15.84 -4.73 2.49
C SER A 260 -16.81 -4.16 3.53
N VAL A 261 -17.91 -3.51 3.12
CA VAL A 261 -18.83 -2.80 4.03
C VAL A 261 -20.28 -3.25 3.82
N SER A 262 -21.08 -3.21 4.88
CA SER A 262 -22.48 -3.64 4.81
C SER A 262 -23.35 -2.76 3.90
N LYS A 263 -24.02 -3.37 2.93
CA LYS A 263 -25.01 -2.71 2.05
C LYS A 263 -26.27 -2.14 2.74
N LYS A 264 -26.43 -2.33 4.06
CA LYS A 264 -27.63 -1.91 4.80
C LYS A 264 -27.86 -0.40 4.70
N ASN A 265 -26.78 0.38 4.81
CA ASN A 265 -26.86 1.84 4.77
C ASN A 265 -27.26 2.35 3.38
N ILE A 266 -26.73 1.73 2.31
CA ILE A 266 -27.18 2.00 0.94
C ILE A 266 -28.65 1.62 0.72
N THR A 267 -29.08 0.48 1.25
CA THR A 267 -30.49 0.06 1.16
C THR A 267 -31.42 1.09 1.83
N ALA A 268 -31.03 1.58 3.01
CA ALA A 268 -31.78 2.61 3.73
C ALA A 268 -31.89 3.92 2.94
N LEU A 269 -30.83 4.34 2.22
CA LEU A 269 -30.88 5.52 1.35
C LEU A 269 -31.86 5.33 0.19
N ILE A 270 -31.84 4.16 -0.45
CA ILE A 270 -32.75 3.85 -1.57
C ILE A 270 -34.21 3.86 -1.09
N ASP A 271 -34.49 3.21 0.05
CA ASP A 271 -35.84 3.18 0.62
C ASP A 271 -36.32 4.58 1.02
N GLY A 272 -35.43 5.40 1.61
CA GLY A 272 -35.71 6.79 1.97
C GLY A 272 -36.02 7.67 0.76
N ALA A 273 -35.22 7.58 -0.30
CA ALA A 273 -35.44 8.32 -1.54
C ALA A 273 -36.74 7.88 -2.24
N LYS A 274 -37.02 6.57 -2.26
CA LYS A 274 -38.26 6.02 -2.80
C LYS A 274 -39.49 6.52 -2.06
N ALA A 275 -39.41 6.67 -0.74
CA ALA A 275 -40.49 7.25 0.06
C ALA A 275 -40.76 8.73 -0.29
N GLN A 276 -39.77 9.44 -0.84
CA GLN A 276 -39.92 10.79 -1.39
C GLN A 276 -40.27 10.81 -2.89
N GLY A 277 -40.55 9.65 -3.49
CA GLY A 277 -40.93 9.54 -4.91
C GLY A 277 -39.75 9.56 -5.89
N HIS A 278 -38.51 9.36 -5.40
CA HIS A 278 -37.31 9.32 -6.22
C HIS A 278 -36.77 7.89 -6.31
N GLU A 279 -36.69 7.34 -7.52
CA GLU A 279 -36.17 5.99 -7.73
C GLU A 279 -34.67 6.03 -8.04
N ILE A 280 -33.90 5.22 -7.30
CA ILE A 280 -32.45 5.11 -7.40
C ILE A 280 -32.11 3.63 -7.60
N VAL A 281 -31.14 3.35 -8.47
CA VAL A 281 -30.62 2.00 -8.68
C VAL A 281 -29.26 1.79 -7.98
N ILE A 282 -28.93 0.55 -7.68
CA ILE A 282 -27.55 0.20 -7.32
C ILE A 282 -26.74 0.14 -8.63
N GLY A 283 -25.77 1.04 -8.78
CA GLY A 283 -24.92 1.15 -9.97
C GLY A 283 -23.89 0.03 -10.10
N GLY A 284 -23.61 -0.67 -9.00
CA GLY A 284 -22.70 -1.80 -8.92
C GLY A 284 -22.09 -1.95 -7.53
N GLU A 285 -21.29 -2.98 -7.37
CA GLU A 285 -20.40 -3.16 -6.23
C GLU A 285 -19.01 -2.60 -6.58
N LEU A 286 -18.42 -1.82 -5.69
CA LEU A 286 -17.08 -1.26 -5.83
C LEU A 286 -16.13 -1.90 -4.83
N PHE A 287 -14.86 -1.95 -5.19
CA PHE A 287 -13.80 -2.31 -4.26
C PHE A 287 -13.30 -1.05 -3.57
N SER A 288 -13.48 -0.94 -2.26
CA SER A 288 -12.96 0.17 -1.45
C SER A 288 -11.67 -0.23 -0.75
N ASP A 289 -11.79 -1.00 0.34
CA ASP A 289 -10.67 -1.37 1.21
C ASP A 289 -10.17 -2.80 1.00
N ALA A 290 -10.87 -3.57 0.16
CA ALA A 290 -10.48 -4.92 -0.21
C ALA A 290 -10.56 -5.06 -1.73
N MET A 291 -9.57 -5.74 -2.30
CA MET A 291 -9.58 -6.17 -3.69
C MET A 291 -10.49 -7.39 -3.87
N GLY A 292 -10.65 -7.85 -5.11
CA GLY A 292 -11.32 -9.11 -5.42
C GLY A 292 -10.53 -10.34 -4.95
N GLU A 293 -11.07 -11.52 -5.28
CA GLU A 293 -10.47 -12.80 -4.89
C GLU A 293 -9.05 -12.98 -5.44
N ALA A 294 -8.16 -13.53 -4.61
CA ALA A 294 -6.79 -13.77 -5.01
C ALA A 294 -6.73 -14.70 -6.25
N GLY A 295 -6.02 -14.25 -7.29
CA GLY A 295 -5.91 -14.98 -8.56
C GLY A 295 -6.95 -14.59 -9.61
N SER A 296 -7.98 -13.79 -9.26
CA SER A 296 -8.81 -13.10 -10.25
C SER A 296 -8.10 -11.84 -10.77
N TYR A 297 -8.64 -11.24 -11.83
CA TYR A 297 -8.11 -9.97 -12.32
C TYR A 297 -8.35 -8.84 -11.31
N GLU A 298 -9.54 -8.80 -10.73
CA GLU A 298 -9.97 -7.86 -9.68
C GLU A 298 -9.24 -8.07 -8.35
N GLY A 299 -8.61 -9.25 -8.15
CA GLY A 299 -7.66 -9.52 -7.07
C GLY A 299 -6.26 -8.95 -7.27
N SER A 300 -6.06 -8.11 -8.30
CA SER A 300 -4.88 -7.25 -8.49
C SER A 300 -5.29 -5.78 -8.35
N TYR A 301 -4.37 -4.89 -7.95
CA TYR A 301 -4.70 -3.47 -7.81
C TYR A 301 -5.15 -2.86 -9.14
N ILE A 302 -4.52 -3.25 -10.25
CA ILE A 302 -4.90 -2.78 -11.58
C ILE A 302 -6.33 -3.22 -11.92
N GLY A 303 -6.67 -4.49 -11.72
CA GLY A 303 -8.02 -4.98 -12.01
C GLY A 303 -9.09 -4.41 -11.08
N MET A 304 -8.76 -4.21 -9.80
CA MET A 304 -9.62 -3.54 -8.82
C MET A 304 -10.01 -2.14 -9.29
N LEU A 305 -9.05 -1.32 -9.71
CA LEU A 305 -9.32 0.07 -10.13
C LEU A 305 -9.92 0.12 -11.54
N ASP A 306 -9.53 -0.78 -12.45
CA ASP A 306 -10.19 -0.95 -13.75
C ASP A 306 -11.70 -1.25 -13.57
N HIS A 307 -12.03 -2.17 -12.66
CA HIS A 307 -13.40 -2.48 -12.27
C HIS A 307 -14.14 -1.23 -11.77
N ASN A 308 -13.55 -0.51 -10.83
CA ASN A 308 -14.16 0.69 -10.26
C ASN A 308 -14.40 1.78 -11.32
N PHE A 309 -13.39 2.11 -12.15
CA PHE A 309 -13.55 3.10 -13.22
C PHE A 309 -14.66 2.71 -14.20
N THR A 310 -14.67 1.44 -14.61
CA THR A 310 -15.62 0.89 -15.58
C THR A 310 -17.04 0.90 -15.03
N THR A 311 -17.23 0.43 -13.80
CA THR A 311 -18.52 0.36 -13.12
C THR A 311 -19.10 1.74 -12.87
N VAL A 312 -18.30 2.65 -12.31
CA VAL A 312 -18.73 4.03 -12.04
C VAL A 312 -19.12 4.76 -13.33
N ALA A 313 -18.26 4.71 -14.36
CA ALA A 313 -18.55 5.38 -15.62
C ALA A 313 -19.84 4.87 -16.25
N ARG A 314 -20.03 3.55 -16.36
CA ARG A 314 -21.22 2.98 -16.99
C ARG A 314 -22.50 3.30 -16.21
N ALA A 315 -22.46 3.21 -14.89
CA ALA A 315 -23.61 3.49 -14.04
C ALA A 315 -24.02 4.97 -14.03
N LEU A 316 -23.07 5.90 -14.20
CA LEU A 316 -23.32 7.33 -14.23
C LEU A 316 -23.51 7.90 -15.65
N GLY A 317 -23.58 7.04 -16.68
CA GLY A 317 -23.88 7.42 -18.07
C GLY A 317 -22.68 7.85 -18.90
N GLY A 318 -21.47 7.56 -18.42
CA GLY A 318 -20.23 7.61 -19.21
C GLY A 318 -20.05 6.38 -20.11
N THR A 319 -18.89 6.32 -20.76
CA THR A 319 -18.50 5.26 -21.70
C THR A 319 -17.27 4.53 -21.18
N ALA A 320 -17.39 3.22 -21.02
CA ALA A 320 -16.27 2.31 -20.73
C ALA A 320 -16.49 0.96 -21.45
N PRO A 321 -15.40 0.27 -21.86
CA PRO A 321 -15.48 -1.10 -22.35
C PRO A 321 -16.19 -2.00 -21.33
N GLU A 322 -17.03 -2.92 -21.80
CA GLU A 322 -17.80 -3.81 -20.91
C GLU A 322 -16.88 -4.67 -20.03
N LYS A 323 -15.73 -5.09 -20.57
CA LYS A 323 -14.74 -5.92 -19.87
C LYS A 323 -13.52 -5.13 -19.36
N GLY A 324 -13.66 -3.81 -19.25
CA GLY A 324 -12.62 -2.91 -18.72
C GLY A 324 -11.45 -2.66 -19.66
N MET A 325 -10.43 -1.97 -19.14
CA MET A 325 -9.22 -1.54 -19.83
C MET A 325 -8.50 -2.67 -20.56
N GLN A 326 -8.49 -3.88 -20.00
CA GLN A 326 -7.74 -5.03 -20.52
C GLN A 326 -8.63 -6.16 -21.06
N ASP A 327 -9.94 -5.96 -21.20
CA ASP A 327 -10.92 -6.99 -21.56
C ASP A 327 -10.91 -8.23 -20.62
N LYS A 328 -10.57 -8.01 -19.35
CA LYS A 328 -10.38 -9.06 -18.32
C LYS A 328 -11.37 -8.99 -17.16
N LEU A 329 -12.20 -7.95 -17.08
CA LEU A 329 -13.23 -7.89 -16.04
C LEU A 329 -14.21 -9.04 -16.21
N SER A 330 -14.61 -9.59 -15.08
CA SER A 330 -15.67 -10.59 -15.02
C SER A 330 -16.98 -9.99 -15.55
N PRO A 331 -17.77 -10.74 -16.35
CA PRO A 331 -19.01 -10.26 -16.94
C PRO A 331 -20.13 -10.00 -15.92
#